data_AF-A0A972UE03-F1
#
_entry.id   AF-A0A972UE03-F1
#
_cell.length_a   1.000
_cell.length_b   1.000
_cell.length_c   1.000
_cell.angle_alpha   90.00
_cell.angle_beta   90.00
_cell.angle_gamma   90.00
#
_symmetry.space_group_name_H-M   'P 1'
#
loop_
_entity.id
_entity.type
_entity.pdbx_description
1 polymer ?
#
loop_
_entity_poly.entity_id
_entity_poly.type
_entity_poly.pdbx_seq_one_letter_code
_entity_poly.pdbx_strand_id
1 'polypeptide(L)' 'MSDNMIISFGGGKKVNADYRGFAIQTDQSVNGGGEGSAPEPFAL' A
#
# COMPACT_ATOMS: atom_id res chain seq x y z
N MET A 1 -14.76 18.29 -1.19
CA MET A 1 -13.93 17.11 -1.47
C MET A 1 -14.02 16.23 -0.24
N SER A 2 -14.64 15.06 -0.34
CA SER A 2 -14.77 14.16 0.80
C SER A 2 -13.40 13.57 1.13
N ASP A 3 -13.02 13.55 2.42
CA ASP A 3 -11.78 12.95 2.93
C ASP A 3 -11.86 11.40 2.91
N ASN A 4 -12.17 10.83 1.75
CA ASN A 4 -12.29 9.39 1.60
C ASN A 4 -10.92 8.79 1.28
N MET A 5 -10.57 7.70 1.96
CA MET A 5 -9.42 6.86 1.65
C MET A 5 -9.93 5.59 0.98
N ILE A 6 -9.52 5.36 -0.26
CA ILE A 6 -9.89 4.15 -0.99
C ILE A 6 -8.74 3.16 -0.85
N ILE A 7 -9.05 1.98 -0.31
CA ILE A 7 -8.08 0.90 -0.17
C ILE A 7 -8.32 -0.13 -1.27
N SER A 8 -7.24 -0.52 -1.96
CA SER A 8 -7.26 -1.61 -2.93
C SER A 8 -6.10 -2.59 -2.72
N PHE A 9 -6.31 -3.84 -3.14
CA PHE A 9 -5.29 -4.88 -3.06
C PHE A 9 -4.54 -4.98 -4.40
N GLY A 10 -3.23 -4.75 -4.38
CA GLY A 10 -2.38 -4.74 -5.58
C GLY A 10 -1.97 -6.14 -6.08
N GLY A 11 -2.56 -7.20 -5.52
CA GLY A 11 -2.10 -8.58 -5.69
C GLY A 11 -0.94 -8.93 -4.75
N GLY A 12 -0.73 -10.23 -4.50
CA GLY A 12 0.27 -10.68 -3.53
C GLY A 12 -0.03 -10.15 -2.12
N LYS A 13 0.98 -9.54 -1.48
CA LYS A 13 0.87 -8.91 -0.15
C LYS A 13 0.83 -7.37 -0.20
N LYS A 14 0.44 -6.81 -1.35
CA LYS A 14 0.44 -5.36 -1.60
C LYS A 14 -0.89 -4.71 -1.22
N VAL A 15 -0.82 -3.51 -0.67
CA VAL A 15 -1.96 -2.65 -0.38
C VAL A 15 -1.70 -1.25 -0.94
N ASN A 16 -2.68 -0.71 -1.66
CA ASN A 16 -2.66 0.66 -2.16
C ASN A 16 -3.72 1.48 -1.43
N ALA A 17 -3.38 2.71 -1.08
CA ALA A 17 -4.30 3.70 -0.53
C ALA A 17 -4.32 4.95 -1.42
N ASP A 18 -5.48 5.24 -2.00
CA ASP A 18 -5.73 6.50 -2.70
C ASP A 18 -6.37 7.49 -1.73
N TYR A 19 -5.64 8.56 -1.41
CA TYR A 19 -6.06 9.57 -0.46
C TYR A 19 -5.67 10.97 -0.92
N ARG A 20 -6.66 11.86 -1.06
CA ARG A 20 -6.45 13.27 -1.44
C ARG A 20 -5.60 13.49 -2.71
N GLY A 21 -5.70 12.58 -3.69
CA GLY A 21 -4.94 12.63 -4.93
C GLY A 21 -3.53 12.04 -4.84
N PHE A 22 -3.14 11.50 -3.69
CA PHE A 22 -1.93 10.71 -3.52
C PHE A 22 -2.25 9.23 -3.59
N ALA A 23 -1.42 8.48 -4.32
CA ALA A 23 -1.40 7.03 -4.27
C ALA A 23 -0.26 6.58 -3.36
N ILE A 24 -0.59 5.89 -2.27
CA ILE A 24 0.36 5.31 -1.33
C ILE A 24 0.40 3.81 -1.59
N GLN A 25 1.52 3.33 -2.13
CA GLN A 25 1.71 1.91 -2.45
C GLN A 25 2.59 1.27 -1.37
N THR A 26 2.14 0.12 -0.87
CA THR A 26 2.86 -0.64 0.17
C THR A 26 2.91 -2.11 -0.20
N ASP A 27 3.97 -2.78 0.24
CA ASP A 27 4.18 -4.22 0.07
C ASP A 27 4.78 -4.77 1.36
N GLN A 28 4.46 -6.00 1.71
CA GLN A 28 5.17 -6.62 2.82
C GLN A 28 6.64 -6.84 2.48
N SER A 29 7.50 -6.92 3.50
CA SER A 29 8.88 -7.34 3.30
C SER A 29 8.96 -8.71 2.63
N VAL A 30 10.09 -8.98 1.98
CA VAL A 30 10.40 -10.30 1.42
C VAL A 30 10.32 -11.38 2.51
N ASN A 31 10.80 -11.07 3.72
CA ASN A 31 10.68 -11.97 4.88
C ASN A 31 9.22 -12.19 5.32
N GLY A 32 8.35 -11.20 5.13
CA GLY A 32 6.90 -11.28 5.31
C GLY A 32 6.14 -11.92 4.14
N GLY A 33 6.85 -12.39 3.10
CA GLY A 33 6.28 -13.00 1.91
C GLY A 33 5.72 -12.00 0.89
N GLY A 34 6.08 -10.73 0.99
CA GLY A 34 5.88 -9.75 -0.08
C GLY A 34 7.00 -9.80 -1.11
N GLU A 35 6.88 -8.96 -2.14
CA GLU A 35 7.85 -8.91 -3.24
C GLU A 35 8.95 -7.87 -3.00
N GLY A 36 8.81 -7.04 -1.97
CA GLY A 36 9.73 -5.94 -1.68
C GLY A 36 9.70 -4.86 -2.75
N SER A 37 8.60 -4.74 -3.52
CA SER A 37 8.49 -3.77 -4.61
C SER A 37 8.05 -2.37 -4.16
N ALA A 38 7.65 -2.23 -2.89
CA ALA A 38 7.24 -0.98 -2.25
C ALA A 38 7.60 -1.02 -0.74
N PRO A 39 7.59 0.11 -0.03
CA PRO A 39 7.82 0.14 1.41
C PRO A 39 6.81 -0.68 2.20
N GLU A 40 7.22 -1.13 3.39
CA GLU A 40 6.30 -1.84 4.30
C GLU A 40 5.19 -0.91 4.81
N PRO A 41 3.94 -1.40 4.99
CA PRO A 41 2.82 -0.56 5.43
C PRO A 41 3.03 0.19 6.75
N PHE A 42 3.93 -0.31 7.61
CA PHE A 42 4.27 0.29 8.90
C PHE A 42 5.55 1.14 8.89
N ALA A 43 6.21 1.27 7.73
CA ALA A 43 7.48 1.99 7.60
C ALA A 43 7.33 3.48 7.25
N LEU A 44 6.08 3.97 7.11
CA LEU A 44 5.73 5.34 6.70
C LEU A 44 5.21 6.17 7.88
#